data_AF-A0A9P6G5W8-F1
#
_entry.id   AF-A0A9P6G5W8-F1
#
_cell.length_a   1.000
_cell.length_b   1.000
_cell.length_c   1.000
_cell.angle_alpha   90.00
_cell.angle_beta   90.00
_cell.angle_gamma   90.00
#
_symmetry.space_group_name_H-M   'P 1'
#
loop_
_entity.id
_entity.type
_entity.pdbx_description
1 polymer ?
#
loop_
_entity_poly.entity_id
_entity_poly.type
_entity_poly.pdbx_seq_one_letter_code
_entity_poly.pdbx_strand_id
1 'polypeptide(L)'
;MRPLLRPWTTASLRSRSAFSLVSVRLLSAAHALPRCEHIAVPSRSNGSLSVDLFHSSTPSSPVLIYLPPGPVIPESAEEQTRIISTLSATSGATVARLNFRASSQHQFPTPVHDVLLGYDWVCQNLLQDGFSRPIIGRVGVCGELVGGSLSVMLALTECRSGESRVAAAAVNNPIVDWVFPDELPTVAEAELLEPAAPDETAMLADEDPMALSDRSQPDSHTNRTMKDGKRSAKLPPRTTWQLYGDDNSIPTVTLSAERDVLFRRPEHVFDRFASPMHCFRSPHGLLLYPNQDDVWASEQLDSPLDIETRMDLSHYQSYDPSPSAPDLPVLARCRAYARIYPPAGSNLSLPEWRISAGSQSPLLDQASDLAKMIRRSVARHTLKKRMGRIRWQDTAEKGYYEDFANDRVALETFAGAGLWADQTNNKQWEAQVEQMGQWMKEVLKPEFT
;
A
#
# COMPACT_ATOMS: atom_id res chain seq x y z
N MET A 1 -39.18 -12.80 -91.16
CA MET A 1 -38.26 -13.80 -91.75
C MET A 1 -36.91 -13.70 -91.05
N ARG A 2 -36.52 -14.80 -90.37
CA ARG A 2 -35.23 -15.18 -89.73
C ARG A 2 -34.60 -14.27 -88.65
N PRO A 3 -34.26 -14.89 -87.51
CA PRO A 3 -32.92 -14.73 -86.95
C PRO A 3 -32.20 -16.08 -86.76
N LEU A 4 -30.87 -16.01 -86.82
CA LEU A 4 -29.89 -17.10 -86.82
C LEU A 4 -29.26 -17.31 -85.44
N LEU A 5 -28.87 -18.56 -85.21
CA LEU A 5 -28.18 -19.13 -84.05
C LEU A 5 -26.76 -18.57 -83.81
N ARG A 6 -26.29 -18.66 -82.56
CA ARG A 6 -24.85 -18.65 -82.17
C ARG A 6 -24.55 -19.80 -81.18
N PRO A 7 -23.28 -20.26 -81.12
CA PRO A 7 -22.95 -21.67 -80.83
C PRO A 7 -22.35 -21.95 -79.44
N TRP A 8 -22.23 -23.25 -79.13
CA TRP A 8 -21.66 -23.87 -77.93
C TRP A 8 -20.13 -23.83 -77.90
N THR A 9 -19.53 -23.85 -76.69
CA THR A 9 -18.20 -24.46 -76.44
C THR A 9 -17.94 -24.77 -74.96
N THR A 10 -17.87 -26.07 -74.67
CA THR A 10 -17.01 -26.84 -73.74
C THR A 10 -16.60 -26.30 -72.36
N ALA A 11 -17.06 -27.01 -71.33
CA ALA A 11 -16.54 -27.00 -69.96
C ALA A 11 -15.26 -27.85 -69.83
N SER A 12 -14.30 -27.41 -69.00
CA SER A 12 -13.20 -28.25 -68.52
C SER A 12 -13.06 -28.12 -66.99
N LEU A 13 -12.91 -29.27 -66.35
CA LEU A 13 -12.67 -29.49 -64.92
C LEU A 13 -11.28 -28.98 -64.51
N ARG A 14 -11.18 -28.31 -63.35
CA ARG A 14 -9.95 -28.30 -62.55
C ARG A 14 -10.27 -28.52 -61.08
N SER A 15 -9.87 -29.70 -60.61
CA SER A 15 -9.75 -30.11 -59.21
C SER A 15 -8.62 -29.32 -58.53
N ARG A 16 -8.85 -28.86 -57.30
CA ARG A 16 -7.81 -28.41 -56.36
C ARG A 16 -8.05 -29.10 -55.03
N SER A 17 -7.09 -29.94 -54.64
CA SER A 17 -7.00 -30.58 -53.33
C SER A 17 -6.62 -29.56 -52.25
N ALA A 18 -7.34 -29.55 -51.14
CA ALA A 18 -6.91 -28.91 -49.91
C ALA A 18 -6.46 -29.99 -48.91
N PHE A 19 -5.19 -29.94 -48.52
CA PHE A 19 -4.64 -30.74 -47.44
C PHE A 19 -5.20 -30.22 -46.10
N SER A 20 -5.90 -31.09 -45.37
CA SER A 20 -6.37 -30.82 -44.01
C SER A 20 -5.28 -31.27 -43.02
N LEU A 21 -4.67 -30.30 -42.33
CA LEU A 21 -3.78 -30.57 -41.20
C LEU A 21 -4.61 -30.81 -39.95
N VAL A 22 -4.53 -32.03 -39.42
CA VAL A 22 -5.14 -32.44 -38.15
C VAL A 22 -4.44 -31.71 -37.01
N SER A 23 -5.12 -30.73 -36.40
CA SER A 23 -4.67 -30.10 -35.15
C SER A 23 -4.95 -31.03 -33.98
N VAL A 24 -3.88 -31.50 -33.34
CA VAL A 24 -3.94 -32.20 -32.04
C VAL A 24 -4.34 -31.16 -30.98
N ARG A 25 -5.57 -31.24 -30.48
CA ARG A 25 -6.02 -30.45 -29.33
C ARG A 25 -5.34 -30.97 -28.07
N LEU A 26 -4.38 -30.20 -27.55
CA LEU A 26 -3.95 -30.32 -26.16
C LEU A 26 -5.13 -29.91 -25.27
N LEU A 27 -5.64 -30.85 -24.49
CA LEU A 27 -6.65 -30.59 -23.46
C LEU A 27 -5.98 -29.81 -22.34
N SER A 28 -6.03 -28.49 -22.40
CA SER A 28 -5.87 -27.67 -21.20
C SER A 28 -7.09 -27.96 -20.31
N ALA A 29 -6.86 -28.33 -19.05
CA ALA A 29 -7.93 -28.47 -18.08
C ALA A 29 -8.59 -27.10 -17.92
N ALA A 30 -9.71 -26.91 -18.63
CA ALA A 30 -10.55 -25.73 -18.48
C ALA A 30 -11.04 -25.74 -17.03
N HIS A 31 -10.38 -24.96 -16.17
CA HIS A 31 -10.90 -24.65 -14.85
C HIS A 31 -12.24 -23.99 -15.10
N ALA A 32 -13.33 -24.69 -14.74
CA ALA A 32 -14.66 -24.12 -14.81
C ALA A 32 -14.65 -22.82 -14.00
N LEU A 33 -15.13 -21.73 -14.60
CA LEU A 33 -15.14 -20.42 -13.95
C LEU A 33 -15.77 -20.56 -12.56
N PRO A 34 -15.09 -20.09 -11.50
CA PRO A 34 -15.65 -20.18 -10.17
C PRO A 34 -16.99 -19.44 -10.15
N ARG A 35 -18.00 -20.07 -9.53
CA ARG A 35 -19.33 -19.47 -9.43
C ARG A 35 -19.22 -18.15 -8.66
N CYS A 36 -19.45 -17.05 -9.36
CA CYS A 36 -19.38 -15.71 -8.82
C CYS A 36 -20.77 -15.25 -8.38
N GLU A 37 -20.88 -14.76 -7.15
CA GLU A 37 -22.06 -14.08 -6.63
C GLU A 37 -21.74 -12.60 -6.42
N HIS A 38 -22.52 -11.72 -7.06
CA HIS A 38 -22.34 -10.28 -6.97
C HIS A 38 -23.28 -9.69 -5.93
N ILE A 39 -22.73 -9.04 -4.91
CA ILE A 39 -23.47 -8.47 -3.79
C ILE A 39 -23.22 -6.96 -3.74
N ALA A 40 -24.31 -6.19 -3.79
CA ALA A 40 -24.26 -4.75 -3.57
C ALA A 40 -24.44 -4.47 -2.07
N VAL A 41 -23.38 -4.02 -1.41
CA VAL A 41 -23.41 -3.62 0.01
C VAL A 41 -23.75 -2.14 0.08
N PRO A 42 -24.91 -1.75 0.63
CA PRO A 42 -25.30 -0.35 0.71
C PRO A 42 -24.41 0.41 1.69
N SER A 43 -23.85 1.54 1.24
CA SER A 43 -23.16 2.49 2.10
C SER A 43 -24.16 3.37 2.83
N ARG A 44 -23.82 3.81 4.04
CA ARG A 44 -24.63 4.75 4.82
C ARG A 44 -24.69 6.16 4.18
N SER A 45 -23.75 6.50 3.31
CA SER A 45 -23.55 7.87 2.80
C SER A 45 -23.93 8.06 1.32
N ASN A 46 -24.98 7.40 0.85
CA ASN A 46 -25.38 7.30 -0.57
C ASN A 46 -24.32 6.61 -1.45
N GLY A 47 -24.62 5.41 -1.89
CA GLY A 47 -23.76 4.58 -2.74
C GLY A 47 -23.80 3.12 -2.32
N SER A 48 -23.16 2.26 -3.10
CA SER A 48 -23.00 0.84 -2.79
C SER A 48 -21.61 0.36 -3.18
N LEU A 49 -21.04 -0.51 -2.36
CA LEU A 49 -19.84 -1.27 -2.67
C LEU A 49 -20.25 -2.56 -3.38
N SER A 50 -19.60 -2.91 -4.49
CA SER A 50 -19.78 -4.23 -5.12
C SER A 50 -18.80 -5.23 -4.52
N VAL A 51 -19.31 -6.33 -3.99
CA VAL A 51 -18.53 -7.45 -3.46
C VAL A 51 -18.78 -8.66 -4.36
N ASP A 52 -17.72 -9.20 -4.92
CA ASP A 52 -17.78 -10.41 -5.74
C ASP A 52 -17.31 -11.61 -4.90
N LEU A 53 -18.20 -12.58 -4.68
CA LEU A 53 -17.92 -13.76 -3.89
C LEU A 53 -17.71 -14.99 -4.76
N PHE A 54 -16.60 -15.67 -4.49
CA PHE A 54 -16.20 -16.93 -5.09
C PHE A 54 -16.15 -17.98 -4.00
N HIS A 55 -17.24 -18.73 -3.88
CA HIS A 55 -17.42 -19.72 -2.82
C HIS A 55 -16.46 -20.90 -2.97
N SER A 56 -15.85 -21.30 -1.86
CA SER A 56 -15.12 -22.57 -1.79
C SER A 56 -16.09 -23.74 -1.87
N SER A 57 -15.60 -24.88 -2.38
CA SER A 57 -16.34 -26.15 -2.34
C SER A 57 -16.45 -26.76 -0.94
N THR A 58 -15.64 -26.27 0.02
CA THR A 58 -15.59 -26.82 1.38
C THR A 58 -16.48 -26.02 2.35
N PRO A 59 -17.37 -26.68 3.12
CA PRO A 59 -18.12 -26.00 4.17
C PRO A 59 -17.14 -25.57 5.29
N SER A 60 -17.27 -24.33 5.77
CA SER A 60 -16.35 -23.71 6.74
C SER A 60 -14.94 -23.37 6.21
N SER A 61 -14.80 -23.08 4.90
CA SER A 61 -13.55 -22.55 4.34
C SER A 61 -13.13 -21.23 5.02
N PRO A 62 -11.83 -20.92 5.13
CA PRO A 62 -11.40 -19.56 5.47
C PRO A 62 -11.87 -18.56 4.40
N VAL A 63 -11.84 -17.28 4.74
CA VAL A 63 -12.20 -16.19 3.84
C VAL A 63 -10.96 -15.40 3.46
N LEU A 64 -10.76 -15.19 2.16
CA LEU A 64 -9.73 -14.32 1.63
C LEU A 64 -10.34 -13.07 1.02
N ILE A 65 -9.98 -11.91 1.55
CA ILE A 65 -10.33 -10.63 0.97
C ILE A 65 -9.27 -10.31 -0.09
N TYR A 66 -9.72 -10.12 -1.34
CA TYR A 66 -8.86 -9.72 -2.44
C TYR A 66 -9.15 -8.26 -2.83
N LEU A 67 -8.11 -7.44 -2.85
CA LEU A 67 -8.17 -6.03 -3.21
C LEU A 67 -7.43 -5.81 -4.53
N PRO A 68 -8.14 -5.40 -5.60
CA PRO A 68 -7.55 -5.22 -6.93
C PRO A 68 -6.49 -4.10 -6.95
N PRO A 69 -5.63 -4.06 -7.98
CA PRO A 69 -4.53 -3.08 -8.09
C PRO A 69 -4.96 -1.60 -8.02
N GLY A 70 -6.21 -1.30 -8.33
CA GLY A 70 -6.73 0.06 -8.44
C GLY A 70 -6.34 0.72 -9.77
N PRO A 71 -6.48 2.05 -9.89
CA PRO A 71 -6.41 2.75 -11.18
C PRO A 71 -5.00 2.88 -11.77
N VAL A 72 -3.96 2.45 -11.06
CA VAL A 72 -2.55 2.57 -11.48
C VAL A 72 -2.25 1.81 -12.77
N ILE A 73 -2.91 0.68 -12.97
CA ILE A 73 -2.81 -0.14 -14.18
C ILE A 73 -4.21 -0.37 -14.76
N PRO A 74 -4.33 -0.52 -16.10
CA PRO A 74 -5.61 -0.78 -16.72
C PRO A 74 -6.27 -2.05 -16.16
N GLU A 75 -7.54 -1.95 -15.76
CA GLU A 75 -8.26 -3.12 -15.27
C GLU A 75 -8.55 -4.11 -16.40
N SER A 76 -8.12 -5.36 -16.21
CA SER A 76 -8.44 -6.48 -17.10
C SER A 76 -9.26 -7.53 -16.35
N ALA A 77 -10.55 -7.62 -16.68
CA ALA A 77 -11.45 -8.60 -16.06
C ALA A 77 -10.96 -10.05 -16.25
N GLU A 78 -10.31 -10.35 -17.37
CA GLU A 78 -9.76 -11.68 -17.64
C GLU A 78 -8.58 -12.01 -16.71
N GLU A 79 -7.62 -11.08 -16.55
CA GLU A 79 -6.47 -11.28 -15.67
C GLU A 79 -6.90 -11.40 -14.21
N GLN A 80 -7.84 -10.55 -13.78
CA GLN A 80 -8.42 -10.61 -12.44
C GLN A 80 -9.13 -11.95 -12.19
N THR A 81 -9.90 -12.44 -13.17
CA THR A 81 -10.57 -13.74 -13.06
C THR A 81 -9.56 -14.89 -12.92
N ARG A 82 -8.44 -14.83 -13.65
CA ARG A 82 -7.36 -15.82 -13.53
C ARG A 82 -6.72 -15.79 -12.16
N ILE A 83 -6.35 -14.61 -11.65
CA ILE A 83 -5.78 -14.44 -10.30
C ILE A 83 -6.71 -15.05 -9.24
N ILE A 84 -8.00 -14.70 -9.29
CA ILE A 84 -9.01 -15.19 -8.35
C ILE A 84 -9.20 -16.70 -8.46
N SER A 85 -9.23 -17.25 -9.68
CA SER A 85 -9.34 -18.69 -9.92
C SER A 85 -8.15 -19.44 -9.33
N THR A 86 -6.93 -18.97 -9.57
CA THR A 86 -5.70 -19.56 -9.02
C THR A 86 -5.68 -19.46 -7.50
N LEU A 87 -6.04 -18.30 -6.96
CA LEU A 87 -6.08 -18.07 -5.51
C LEU A 87 -7.11 -18.97 -4.83
N SER A 88 -8.33 -19.08 -5.38
CA SER A 88 -9.38 -19.94 -4.84
C SER A 88 -8.99 -21.41 -4.89
N ALA A 89 -8.40 -21.87 -6.01
CA ALA A 89 -7.96 -23.25 -6.19
C ALA A 89 -6.85 -23.66 -5.21
N THR A 90 -5.86 -22.77 -4.98
CA THR A 90 -4.69 -23.09 -4.14
C THR A 90 -4.95 -22.88 -2.65
N SER A 91 -5.70 -21.84 -2.29
CA SER A 91 -6.04 -21.55 -0.88
C SER A 91 -7.12 -22.47 -0.32
N GLY A 92 -8.04 -22.95 -1.17
CA GLY A 92 -9.28 -23.60 -0.72
C GLY A 92 -10.22 -22.67 0.04
N ALA A 93 -9.96 -21.36 0.02
CA ALA A 93 -10.74 -20.34 0.70
C ALA A 93 -11.90 -19.84 -0.15
N THR A 94 -12.91 -19.28 0.51
CA THR A 94 -13.90 -18.41 -0.16
C THR A 94 -13.23 -17.07 -0.40
N VAL A 95 -13.15 -16.64 -1.66
CA VAL A 95 -12.51 -15.37 -2.05
C VAL A 95 -13.59 -14.30 -2.17
N ALA A 96 -13.43 -13.20 -1.44
CA ALA A 96 -14.27 -12.01 -1.50
C ALA A 96 -13.47 -10.87 -2.13
N ARG A 97 -13.75 -10.54 -3.38
CA ARG A 97 -13.17 -9.38 -4.04
C ARG A 97 -13.98 -8.14 -3.67
N LEU A 98 -13.31 -7.15 -3.09
CA LEU A 98 -13.92 -5.85 -2.77
C LEU A 98 -13.62 -4.85 -3.89
N ASN A 99 -14.65 -4.46 -4.64
CA ASN A 99 -14.53 -3.48 -5.72
C ASN A 99 -14.60 -2.06 -5.16
N PHE A 100 -13.55 -1.67 -4.44
CA PHE A 100 -13.44 -0.32 -3.88
C PHE A 100 -13.41 0.73 -4.99
N ARG A 101 -13.99 1.90 -4.73
CA ARG A 101 -14.03 3.00 -5.69
C ARG A 101 -12.84 3.91 -5.49
N ALA A 102 -11.97 3.98 -6.51
CA ALA A 102 -10.82 4.87 -6.56
C ALA A 102 -10.75 5.53 -7.94
N SER A 103 -11.02 6.84 -8.01
CA SER A 103 -10.97 7.62 -9.25
C SER A 103 -10.94 9.11 -8.93
N SER A 104 -10.88 9.96 -9.97
CA SER A 104 -11.05 11.42 -9.82
C SER A 104 -12.38 11.82 -9.17
N GLN A 105 -13.42 10.98 -9.30
CA GLN A 105 -14.73 11.19 -8.64
C GLN A 105 -14.78 10.60 -7.23
N HIS A 106 -13.96 9.58 -6.97
CA HIS A 106 -13.90 8.83 -5.71
C HIS A 106 -12.49 8.86 -5.14
N GLN A 107 -12.10 10.04 -4.68
CA GLN A 107 -10.80 10.32 -4.05
C GLN A 107 -10.75 9.80 -2.61
N PHE A 108 -9.55 9.71 -2.02
CA PHE A 108 -9.39 9.42 -0.59
C PHE A 108 -10.18 10.43 0.27
N PRO A 109 -10.88 9.98 1.34
CA PRO A 109 -10.84 8.64 1.96
C PRO A 109 -11.88 7.63 1.45
N THR A 110 -12.53 7.85 0.30
CA THR A 110 -13.57 6.94 -0.23
C THR A 110 -13.12 5.47 -0.35
N PRO A 111 -11.93 5.16 -0.93
CA PRO A 111 -11.46 3.77 -1.02
C PRO A 111 -11.31 3.10 0.35
N VAL A 112 -10.87 3.84 1.38
CA VAL A 112 -10.71 3.33 2.75
C VAL A 112 -12.07 2.95 3.33
N HIS A 113 -13.06 3.83 3.21
CA HIS A 113 -14.41 3.55 3.70
C HIS A 113 -15.07 2.37 2.98
N ASP A 114 -14.85 2.25 1.67
CA ASP A 114 -15.34 1.14 0.88
C ASP A 114 -14.74 -0.20 1.36
N VAL A 115 -13.42 -0.26 1.58
CA VAL A 115 -12.77 -1.49 2.06
C VAL A 115 -13.21 -1.86 3.48
N LEU A 116 -13.34 -0.89 4.38
CA LEU A 116 -13.84 -1.14 5.74
C LEU A 116 -15.29 -1.63 5.72
N LEU A 117 -16.15 -1.03 4.90
CA LEU A 117 -17.54 -1.48 4.72
C LEU A 117 -17.59 -2.92 4.19
N GLY A 118 -16.73 -3.25 3.23
CA GLY A 118 -16.62 -4.60 2.69
C GLY A 118 -16.12 -5.62 3.73
N TYR A 119 -15.13 -5.24 4.53
CA TYR A 119 -14.63 -6.06 5.64
C TYR A 119 -15.71 -6.33 6.69
N ASP A 120 -16.44 -5.30 7.12
CA ASP A 120 -17.54 -5.43 8.07
C ASP A 120 -18.62 -6.37 7.53
N TRP A 121 -18.96 -6.21 6.25
CA TRP A 121 -19.92 -7.08 5.58
C TRP A 121 -19.43 -8.54 5.54
N VAL A 122 -18.17 -8.78 5.19
CA VAL A 122 -17.56 -10.11 5.21
C VAL A 122 -17.64 -10.74 6.60
N CYS A 123 -17.29 -9.98 7.64
CA CYS A 123 -17.33 -10.48 9.02
C CYS A 123 -18.76 -10.82 9.45
N GLN A 124 -19.74 -10.00 9.08
CA GLN A 124 -21.13 -10.18 9.46
C GLN A 124 -21.83 -11.30 8.68
N ASN A 125 -21.42 -11.60 7.44
CA ASN A 125 -22.14 -12.55 6.59
C ASN A 125 -21.41 -13.88 6.39
N LEU A 126 -20.07 -13.89 6.41
CA LEU A 126 -19.27 -15.08 6.10
C LEU A 126 -18.57 -15.69 7.32
N LEU A 127 -18.47 -14.96 8.44
CA LEU A 127 -17.75 -15.39 9.64
C LEU A 127 -18.68 -15.57 10.85
N GLN A 128 -19.88 -16.07 10.61
CA GLN A 128 -20.81 -16.45 11.66
C GLN A 128 -20.90 -17.98 11.77
N ASP A 129 -20.91 -18.51 12.98
CA ASP A 129 -21.25 -19.91 13.23
C ASP A 129 -22.78 -20.14 13.11
N GLY A 130 -23.22 -21.40 13.21
CA GLY A 130 -24.65 -21.76 13.15
C GLY A 130 -25.51 -21.17 14.29
N PHE A 131 -24.91 -20.46 15.24
CA PHE A 131 -25.56 -19.74 16.34
C PHE A 131 -25.33 -18.23 16.27
N SER A 132 -24.92 -17.70 15.10
CA SER A 132 -24.61 -16.28 14.86
C SER A 132 -23.52 -15.70 15.75
N ARG A 133 -22.58 -16.54 16.21
CA ARG A 133 -21.39 -16.09 16.95
C ARG A 133 -20.21 -15.87 15.99
N PRO A 134 -19.36 -14.86 16.22
CA PRO A 134 -18.19 -14.61 15.39
C PRO A 134 -17.21 -15.80 15.39
N ILE A 135 -16.80 -16.25 14.21
CA ILE A 135 -15.73 -17.24 14.05
C ILE A 135 -14.40 -16.52 14.18
N ILE A 136 -13.69 -16.79 15.29
CA ILE A 136 -12.38 -16.19 15.55
C ILE A 136 -11.35 -16.77 14.56
N GLY A 137 -10.74 -15.88 13.76
CA GLY A 137 -9.46 -16.15 13.08
C GLY A 137 -9.50 -16.96 11.79
N ARG A 138 -10.20 -16.49 10.74
CA ARG A 138 -10.13 -17.12 9.40
C ARG A 138 -10.09 -16.14 8.22
N VAL A 139 -9.65 -14.89 8.46
CA VAL A 139 -9.58 -13.88 7.41
C VAL A 139 -8.14 -13.64 7.00
N GLY A 140 -7.86 -13.87 5.73
CA GLY A 140 -6.66 -13.34 5.08
C GLY A 140 -7.03 -12.14 4.21
N VAL A 141 -6.09 -11.21 4.04
CA VAL A 141 -6.21 -10.12 3.07
C VAL A 141 -5.07 -10.20 2.07
N CYS A 142 -5.36 -9.92 0.81
CA CYS A 142 -4.35 -9.79 -0.22
C CYS A 142 -4.69 -8.71 -1.22
N GLY A 143 -3.65 -8.10 -1.80
CA GLY A 143 -3.84 -7.05 -2.78
C GLY A 143 -2.54 -6.53 -3.39
N GLU A 144 -2.69 -5.77 -4.46
CA GLU A 144 -1.59 -5.24 -5.27
C GLU A 144 -1.68 -3.71 -5.36
N LEU A 145 -0.56 -2.99 -5.46
CA LEU A 145 -0.53 -1.52 -5.67
C LEU A 145 -1.42 -0.75 -4.68
N VAL A 146 -2.49 -0.08 -5.14
CA VAL A 146 -3.44 0.64 -4.27
C VAL A 146 -4.24 -0.34 -3.41
N GLY A 147 -4.66 -1.47 -3.97
CA GLY A 147 -5.26 -2.57 -3.20
C GLY A 147 -4.28 -3.18 -2.19
N GLY A 148 -2.98 -3.18 -2.49
CA GLY A 148 -1.91 -3.53 -1.58
C GLY A 148 -1.83 -2.55 -0.40
N SER A 149 -1.90 -1.25 -0.68
CA SER A 149 -1.99 -0.20 0.36
C SER A 149 -3.18 -0.43 1.29
N LEU A 150 -4.37 -0.62 0.71
CA LEU A 150 -5.61 -0.87 1.47
C LEU A 150 -5.56 -2.21 2.23
N SER A 151 -4.86 -3.21 1.69
CA SER A 151 -4.61 -4.49 2.38
C SER A 151 -3.73 -4.29 3.61
N VAL A 152 -2.66 -3.51 3.48
CA VAL A 152 -1.79 -3.17 4.62
C VAL A 152 -2.59 -2.40 5.67
N MET A 153 -3.37 -1.39 5.26
CA MET A 153 -4.25 -0.63 6.15
C MET A 153 -5.18 -1.55 6.94
N LEU A 154 -5.92 -2.44 6.25
CA LEU A 154 -6.85 -3.37 6.87
C LEU A 154 -6.15 -4.35 7.82
N ALA A 155 -4.98 -4.87 7.43
CA ALA A 155 -4.19 -5.78 8.26
C ALA A 155 -3.61 -5.11 9.51
N LEU A 156 -3.34 -3.80 9.47
CA LEU A 156 -2.88 -3.05 10.63
C LEU A 156 -4.04 -2.69 11.56
N THR A 157 -5.21 -2.31 11.05
CA THR A 157 -6.34 -1.81 11.87
C THR A 157 -7.22 -2.95 12.39
N GLU A 158 -7.51 -3.94 11.55
CA GLU A 158 -8.45 -5.03 11.82
C GLU A 158 -7.77 -6.31 12.34
N CYS A 159 -6.75 -6.15 13.19
CA CYS A 159 -5.98 -7.24 13.79
C CYS A 159 -6.25 -7.44 15.30
N ARG A 160 -7.45 -7.08 15.76
CA ARG A 160 -7.82 -7.11 17.18
C ARG A 160 -7.94 -8.55 17.71
N SER A 161 -7.31 -8.81 18.86
CA SER A 161 -7.39 -10.09 19.55
C SER A 161 -8.77 -10.30 20.17
N GLY A 162 -9.35 -11.50 20.01
CA GLY A 162 -10.65 -11.87 20.59
C GLY A 162 -11.86 -11.63 19.68
N GLU A 163 -11.66 -11.05 18.51
CA GLU A 163 -12.71 -10.81 17.49
C GLU A 163 -12.36 -11.51 16.16
N SER A 164 -13.28 -11.47 15.20
CA SER A 164 -12.94 -11.73 13.80
C SER A 164 -11.86 -10.73 13.39
N ARG A 165 -10.68 -11.24 12.98
CA ARG A 165 -9.51 -10.41 12.69
C ARG A 165 -8.81 -10.87 11.43
N VAL A 166 -8.09 -9.97 10.79
CA VAL A 166 -7.11 -10.31 9.77
C VAL A 166 -5.96 -11.07 10.44
N ALA A 167 -5.77 -12.31 10.03
CA ALA A 167 -4.75 -13.23 10.57
C ALA A 167 -3.54 -13.36 9.64
N ALA A 168 -3.74 -13.14 8.34
CA ALA A 168 -2.71 -13.20 7.31
C ALA A 168 -2.85 -12.06 6.31
N ALA A 169 -1.74 -11.48 5.87
CA ALA A 169 -1.69 -10.42 4.87
C ALA A 169 -0.64 -10.74 3.79
N ALA A 170 -1.05 -10.82 2.53
CA ALA A 170 -0.15 -10.97 1.39
C ALA A 170 -0.27 -9.79 0.44
N VAL A 171 0.77 -8.98 0.29
CA VAL A 171 0.71 -7.74 -0.49
C VAL A 171 1.81 -7.69 -1.54
N ASN A 172 1.45 -7.30 -2.77
CA ASN A 172 2.40 -7.20 -3.87
C ASN A 172 2.59 -5.76 -4.35
N ASN A 173 3.84 -5.34 -4.47
CA ASN A 173 4.23 -3.97 -4.84
C ASN A 173 3.33 -2.91 -4.14
N PRO A 174 3.19 -2.95 -2.80
CA PRO A 174 2.22 -2.09 -2.12
C PRO A 174 2.67 -0.63 -2.11
N ILE A 175 1.75 0.31 -2.40
CA ILE A 175 2.00 1.75 -2.26
C ILE A 175 1.74 2.14 -0.80
N VAL A 176 2.77 2.14 0.03
CA VAL A 176 2.63 2.37 1.48
C VAL A 176 3.00 3.79 1.94
N ASP A 177 3.63 4.56 1.06
CA ASP A 177 3.95 5.97 1.26
C ASP A 177 3.72 6.74 -0.05
N TRP A 178 2.77 7.69 -0.04
CA TRP A 178 2.43 8.53 -1.20
C TRP A 178 3.36 9.75 -1.32
N VAL A 179 4.30 9.93 -0.38
CA VAL A 179 5.37 10.91 -0.46
C VAL A 179 6.53 10.29 -1.26
N PHE A 180 6.55 10.54 -2.57
CA PHE A 180 7.54 9.94 -3.46
C PHE A 180 8.90 10.66 -3.42
N PRO A 181 10.02 9.95 -3.59
CA PRO A 181 11.37 10.53 -3.50
C PRO A 181 11.69 11.66 -4.50
N ASP A 182 11.11 11.64 -5.71
CA ASP A 182 11.44 12.60 -6.77
C ASP A 182 11.01 14.05 -6.48
N GLU A 183 10.02 14.22 -5.60
CA GLU A 183 9.49 15.54 -5.25
C GLU A 183 10.26 16.21 -4.12
N LEU A 184 11.12 15.44 -3.48
CA LEU A 184 11.95 15.89 -2.40
C LEU A 184 13.38 16.01 -2.94
N PRO A 185 13.91 17.22 -3.18
CA PRO A 185 15.31 17.36 -3.57
C PRO A 185 16.22 16.64 -2.55
N THR A 186 17.31 16.06 -3.03
CA THR A 186 18.26 15.40 -2.13
C THR A 186 18.99 16.47 -1.32
N VAL A 187 18.66 16.56 -0.04
CA VAL A 187 19.22 17.52 0.91
C VAL A 187 20.15 16.78 1.86
N ALA A 188 21.24 17.43 2.30
CA ALA A 188 22.14 16.85 3.29
C ALA A 188 21.41 16.67 4.64
N GLU A 189 21.77 15.64 5.42
CA GLU A 189 21.09 15.33 6.69
C GLU A 189 21.11 16.49 7.70
N ALA A 190 22.13 17.35 7.64
CA ALA A 190 22.27 18.54 8.46
C ALA A 190 21.32 19.69 8.08
N GLU A 191 20.78 19.67 6.87
CA GLU A 191 19.88 20.68 6.30
C GLU A 191 18.41 20.22 6.30
N LEU A 192 18.13 19.00 6.76
CA LEU A 192 16.77 18.50 6.88
C LEU A 192 15.99 19.30 7.91
N LEU A 193 14.78 19.72 7.53
CA LEU A 193 13.87 20.43 8.40
C LEU A 193 13.37 19.53 9.53
N GLU A 194 13.11 20.15 10.67
CA GLU A 194 12.40 19.51 11.78
C GLU A 194 10.89 19.69 11.62
N PRO A 195 10.09 18.62 11.74
CA PRO A 195 8.64 18.74 11.69
C PRO A 195 8.12 19.55 12.89
N ALA A 196 7.09 20.38 12.65
CA ALA A 196 6.55 21.31 13.65
C ALA A 196 5.95 20.62 14.90
N ALA A 197 5.52 19.37 14.77
CA ALA A 197 5.07 18.54 15.88
C ALA A 197 6.02 17.35 16.04
N PRO A 198 6.85 17.30 17.10
CA PRO A 198 7.73 16.16 17.33
C PRO A 198 6.89 14.90 17.55
N ASP A 199 7.18 13.84 16.81
CA ASP A 199 6.50 12.55 16.93
C ASP A 199 6.73 11.90 18.30
N GLU A 200 5.87 10.93 18.63
CA GLU A 200 5.76 10.27 19.93
C GLU A 200 7.06 9.69 20.51
N THR A 201 8.09 9.43 19.70
CA THR A 201 9.31 8.74 20.17
C THR A 201 10.58 9.61 20.21
N ALA A 202 10.58 10.81 19.62
CA ALA A 202 11.76 11.68 19.43
C ALA A 202 13.03 11.00 18.83
N MET A 203 12.95 9.72 18.42
CA MET A 203 14.01 8.93 17.80
C MET A 203 13.83 8.92 16.29
N LEU A 204 14.92 8.89 15.53
CA LEU A 204 14.85 8.87 14.07
C LEU A 204 14.21 7.57 13.57
N ALA A 205 13.53 7.62 12.43
CA ALA A 205 12.80 6.48 11.86
C ALA A 205 13.70 5.27 11.58
N ASP A 206 14.96 5.52 11.22
CA ASP A 206 15.92 4.45 10.93
C ASP A 206 16.55 3.82 12.18
N GLU A 207 16.55 4.53 13.30
CA GLU A 207 17.07 4.02 14.57
C GLU A 207 16.19 2.90 15.12
N ASP A 208 16.81 1.93 15.79
CA ASP A 208 16.08 0.87 16.48
C ASP A 208 15.65 1.37 17.87
N PRO A 209 14.35 1.61 18.12
CA PRO A 209 13.86 2.09 19.42
C PRO A 209 14.10 1.09 20.55
N MET A 210 14.43 -0.16 20.22
CA MET A 210 14.71 -1.23 21.17
C MET A 210 16.20 -1.39 21.49
N ALA A 211 17.07 -0.63 20.81
CA ALA A 211 18.52 -0.76 20.91
C ALA A 211 19.00 -0.84 22.37
N LEU A 212 20.06 -1.63 22.57
CA LEU A 212 20.74 -1.73 23.86
C LEU A 212 21.17 -0.31 24.27
N SER A 213 20.84 0.10 25.49
CA SER A 213 21.36 1.36 26.01
C SER A 213 22.87 1.22 26.16
N ASP A 214 23.63 1.85 25.28
CA ASP A 214 25.06 2.01 25.47
C ASP A 214 25.26 3.00 26.63
N ARG A 215 25.38 2.48 27.86
CA ARG A 215 25.66 3.28 29.06
C ARG A 215 27.02 4.01 28.99
N SER A 216 27.78 3.81 27.91
CA SER A 216 29.08 4.45 27.62
C SER A 216 28.97 5.79 26.91
N GLN A 217 27.80 6.16 26.37
CA GLN A 217 27.63 7.45 25.69
C GLN A 217 26.82 8.41 26.57
N PRO A 218 27.39 9.54 27.01
CA PRO A 218 26.60 10.56 27.68
C PRO A 218 25.56 11.11 26.70
N ASP A 219 24.37 11.43 27.21
CA ASP A 219 23.21 11.93 26.48
C ASP A 219 23.60 12.85 25.30
N SER A 220 23.61 12.31 24.07
CA SER A 220 23.94 13.09 22.88
C SER A 220 22.76 13.92 22.36
N HIS A 221 21.82 14.24 23.25
CA HIS A 221 20.77 15.24 23.02
C HIS A 221 21.16 16.55 23.71
N THR A 222 22.36 17.06 23.41
CA THR A 222 22.74 18.47 23.41
C THR A 222 24.17 18.55 22.91
N ASN A 223 24.40 19.29 21.82
CA ASN A 223 25.70 19.61 21.25
C ASN A 223 26.60 18.41 20.82
N ARG A 224 26.31 17.83 19.65
CA ARG A 224 27.38 17.23 18.83
C ARG A 224 28.32 18.35 18.36
N THR A 225 29.29 18.73 19.19
CA THR A 225 30.41 19.56 18.76
C THR A 225 31.19 18.82 17.69
N MET A 226 31.31 19.47 16.53
CA MET A 226 32.06 19.01 15.37
C MET A 226 33.45 18.51 15.75
N LYS A 227 33.64 17.19 15.76
CA LYS A 227 34.95 16.59 15.63
C LYS A 227 34.83 15.16 15.12
N ASP A 228 34.51 15.03 13.83
CA ASP A 228 34.85 13.83 13.08
C ASP A 228 35.58 14.23 11.80
N GLY A 229 36.73 13.59 11.58
CA GLY A 229 37.59 13.83 10.44
C GLY A 229 36.84 13.64 9.12
N LYS A 230 37.16 14.48 8.13
CA LYS A 230 36.65 14.45 6.75
C LYS A 230 36.77 13.04 6.14
N ARG A 231 35.81 12.17 6.41
CA ARG A 231 35.43 11.11 5.48
C ARG A 231 34.59 11.80 4.43
N SER A 232 35.05 11.78 3.18
CA SER A 232 34.25 12.19 2.03
C SER A 232 32.89 11.51 2.16
N ALA A 233 31.83 12.32 2.31
CA ALA A 233 30.46 11.82 2.31
C ALA A 233 30.24 11.17 0.94
N LYS A 234 30.14 9.84 0.92
CA LYS A 234 29.71 9.14 -0.28
C LYS A 234 28.31 9.63 -0.59
N LEU A 235 28.05 10.00 -1.85
CA LEU A 235 26.69 10.30 -2.30
C LEU A 235 25.77 9.12 -1.90
N PRO A 236 24.58 9.40 -1.37
CA PRO A 236 23.65 8.34 -1.01
C PRO A 236 23.38 7.45 -2.24
N PRO A 237 23.25 6.12 -2.05
CA PRO A 237 22.91 5.23 -3.14
C PRO A 237 21.60 5.67 -3.78
N ARG A 238 21.49 5.50 -5.11
CA ARG A 238 20.24 5.79 -5.83
C ARG A 238 19.14 4.84 -5.36
N THR A 239 17.95 5.38 -5.14
CA THR A 239 16.76 4.61 -4.77
C THR A 239 16.27 3.77 -5.95
N THR A 240 15.54 2.68 -5.69
CA THR A 240 14.89 1.87 -6.75
C THR A 240 13.93 2.72 -7.56
N TRP A 241 13.30 3.71 -6.92
CA TRP A 241 12.46 4.73 -7.55
C TRP A 241 13.21 5.46 -8.68
N GLN A 242 14.44 5.90 -8.43
CA GLN A 242 15.27 6.59 -9.44
C GLN A 242 15.88 5.64 -10.48
N LEU A 243 16.15 4.38 -10.11
CA LEU A 243 16.81 3.41 -11.00
C LEU A 243 15.83 2.79 -12.00
N TYR A 244 14.58 2.55 -11.56
CA TYR A 244 13.55 1.89 -12.34
C TYR A 244 12.36 2.81 -12.62
N GLY A 245 12.63 4.12 -12.64
CA GLY A 245 11.59 5.14 -12.84
C GLY A 245 10.89 5.06 -14.19
N ASP A 246 11.61 4.57 -15.21
CA ASP A 246 11.18 4.43 -16.61
C ASP A 246 10.65 3.01 -16.93
N ASP A 247 10.29 2.21 -15.91
CA ASP A 247 9.74 0.88 -16.14
C ASP A 247 8.43 0.93 -16.94
N ASN A 248 8.21 -0.06 -17.81
CA ASN A 248 7.05 -0.07 -18.72
C ASN A 248 5.74 -0.42 -18.02
N SER A 249 5.79 -1.17 -16.91
CA SER A 249 4.58 -1.66 -16.23
C SER A 249 4.01 -0.60 -15.28
N ILE A 250 4.87 0.00 -14.45
CA ILE A 250 4.50 1.01 -13.45
C ILE A 250 5.51 2.17 -13.43
N PRO A 251 5.53 3.02 -14.47
CA PRO A 251 6.44 4.16 -14.50
C PRO A 251 6.10 5.15 -13.38
N THR A 252 7.12 5.78 -12.82
CA THR A 252 7.01 6.72 -11.69
C THR A 252 6.11 7.91 -12.01
N VAL A 253 6.11 8.37 -13.26
CA VAL A 253 5.22 9.43 -13.75
C VAL A 253 3.75 9.04 -13.60
N THR A 254 3.39 7.78 -13.89
CA THR A 254 2.02 7.28 -13.69
C THR A 254 1.66 7.23 -12.21
N LEU A 255 2.58 6.77 -11.35
CA LEU A 255 2.34 6.75 -9.90
C LEU A 255 2.10 8.16 -9.32
N SER A 256 2.90 9.15 -9.74
CA SER A 256 2.71 10.55 -9.34
C SER A 256 1.41 11.13 -9.90
N ALA A 257 1.06 10.85 -11.15
CA ALA A 257 -0.19 11.30 -11.75
C ALA A 257 -1.42 10.71 -11.03
N GLU A 258 -1.39 9.42 -10.69
CA GLU A 258 -2.46 8.77 -9.95
C GLU A 258 -2.63 9.35 -8.55
N ARG A 259 -1.54 9.71 -7.88
CA ARG A 259 -1.64 10.43 -6.61
C ARG A 259 -2.39 11.75 -6.78
N ASP A 260 -2.04 12.56 -7.77
CA ASP A 260 -2.70 13.84 -8.00
C ASP A 260 -4.19 13.68 -8.34
N VAL A 261 -4.57 12.55 -8.95
CA VAL A 261 -5.97 12.17 -9.18
C VAL A 261 -6.68 11.73 -7.90
N LEU A 262 -6.03 10.91 -7.08
CA LEU A 262 -6.64 10.27 -5.90
C LEU A 262 -6.69 11.15 -4.66
N PHE A 263 -5.87 12.21 -4.59
CA PHE A 263 -5.82 13.12 -3.46
C PHE A 263 -6.28 14.53 -3.84
N ARG A 264 -7.38 14.98 -3.22
CA ARG A 264 -7.92 16.33 -3.45
C ARG A 264 -6.98 17.44 -2.98
N ARG A 265 -6.23 17.18 -1.92
CA ARG A 265 -5.32 18.12 -1.26
C ARG A 265 -3.99 17.43 -1.01
N PRO A 266 -2.86 18.14 -1.13
CA PRO A 266 -1.54 17.56 -0.89
C PRO A 266 -1.38 17.09 0.57
N GLU A 267 -2.10 17.69 1.52
CA GLU A 267 -2.06 17.29 2.94
C GLU A 267 -2.61 15.88 3.20
N HIS A 268 -3.46 15.37 2.31
CA HIS A 268 -4.09 14.05 2.50
C HIS A 268 -3.12 12.89 2.24
N VAL A 269 -1.97 13.11 1.59
CA VAL A 269 -0.95 12.07 1.37
C VAL A 269 -0.30 11.63 2.69
N PHE A 270 -0.39 12.46 3.74
CA PHE A 270 0.12 12.15 5.08
C PHE A 270 -0.89 11.37 5.95
N ASP A 271 -2.09 11.08 5.43
CA ASP A 271 -3.06 10.25 6.13
C ASP A 271 -2.48 8.84 6.35
N ARG A 272 -2.59 8.34 7.59
CA ARG A 272 -2.12 7.00 7.97
C ARG A 272 -2.92 5.87 7.32
N PHE A 273 -4.17 6.12 6.94
CA PHE A 273 -4.99 5.10 6.26
C PHE A 273 -4.65 5.02 4.76
N ALA A 274 -4.26 6.14 4.15
CA ALA A 274 -3.86 6.17 2.74
C ALA A 274 -2.38 5.80 2.54
N SER A 275 -1.53 6.15 3.51
CA SER A 275 -0.11 5.76 3.59
C SER A 275 0.17 5.02 4.90
N PRO A 276 -0.10 3.70 4.95
CA PRO A 276 0.05 2.88 6.15
C PRO A 276 1.45 2.84 6.76
N MET A 277 2.49 3.20 5.99
CA MET A 277 3.84 3.38 6.51
C MET A 277 3.88 4.39 7.68
N HIS A 278 2.98 5.38 7.65
CA HIS A 278 2.91 6.43 8.67
C HIS A 278 2.42 5.96 10.05
N CYS A 279 2.01 4.69 10.18
CA CYS A 279 1.81 4.04 11.48
C CYS A 279 3.15 3.78 12.20
N PHE A 280 4.23 3.52 11.45
CA PHE A 280 5.53 3.12 11.99
C PHE A 280 6.57 4.24 12.03
N ARG A 281 6.41 5.27 11.20
CA ARG A 281 7.26 6.47 11.18
C ARG A 281 6.49 7.72 10.76
N SER A 282 7.04 8.91 10.93
CA SER A 282 6.55 10.08 10.20
C SER A 282 6.88 10.04 8.72
N PRO A 283 6.20 10.87 7.90
CA PRO A 283 6.61 11.13 6.54
C PRO A 283 8.02 11.72 6.47
N HIS A 284 8.71 11.47 5.35
CA HIS A 284 9.98 12.13 5.02
C HIS A 284 9.79 13.51 4.37
N GLY A 285 8.56 14.02 4.37
CA GLY A 285 8.18 15.30 3.78
C GLY A 285 7.28 16.11 4.72
N LEU A 286 7.39 17.43 4.61
CA LEU A 286 6.56 18.42 5.29
C LEU A 286 6.02 19.40 4.25
N LEU A 287 4.76 19.82 4.38
CA LEU A 287 4.23 20.93 3.59
C LEU A 287 4.59 22.26 4.23
N LEU A 288 5.34 23.07 3.50
CA LEU A 288 5.63 24.45 3.85
C LEU A 288 4.53 25.32 3.25
N TYR A 289 3.72 25.91 4.11
CA TYR A 289 2.76 26.92 3.71
C TYR A 289 3.47 28.27 3.66
N PRO A 290 3.28 29.05 2.59
CA PRO A 290 3.77 30.41 2.54
C PRO A 290 3.10 31.22 3.65
N ASN A 291 3.86 32.16 4.23
CA ASN A 291 3.36 33.02 5.29
C ASN A 291 2.15 33.79 4.74
N GLN A 292 0.97 33.58 5.32
CA GLN A 292 -0.19 34.39 5.01
C GLN A 292 0.00 35.78 5.65
N ASP A 293 -0.26 36.85 4.90
CA ASP A 293 -0.17 38.23 5.38
C ASP A 293 -1.03 38.50 6.63
N ASP A 294 -2.00 37.63 6.93
CA ASP A 294 -2.85 37.67 8.14
C ASP A 294 -2.06 37.55 9.47
N VAL A 295 -0.81 37.08 9.43
CA VAL A 295 0.06 37.08 10.63
C VAL A 295 0.43 38.53 11.03
N TRP A 296 0.58 39.45 10.08
CA TRP A 296 0.78 40.88 10.38
C TRP A 296 -0.46 41.57 10.96
N ALA A 297 -1.66 41.08 10.66
CA ALA A 297 -2.89 41.61 11.26
C ALA A 297 -2.99 41.22 12.75
N SER A 298 -2.40 40.09 13.14
CA SER A 298 -2.42 39.57 14.51
C SER A 298 -1.22 40.04 15.35
N GLU A 299 -0.11 40.43 14.71
CA GLU A 299 1.02 41.12 15.35
C GLU A 299 0.85 42.65 15.38
N GLN A 300 -0.38 43.14 15.59
CA GLN A 300 -0.55 44.52 16.05
C GLN A 300 0.09 44.61 17.44
N LEU A 301 1.29 45.20 17.50
CA LEU A 301 1.98 45.57 18.73
C LEU A 301 0.97 46.22 19.69
N ASP A 302 0.75 45.59 20.85
CA ASP A 302 -0.01 46.13 22.00
C ASP A 302 0.64 47.39 22.62
N SER A 303 1.61 48.02 21.94
CA SER A 303 2.20 49.28 22.35
C SER A 303 1.34 50.43 21.82
N PRO A 304 0.88 51.39 22.64
CA PRO A 304 0.13 52.54 22.17
C PRO A 304 1.03 53.40 21.27
N LEU A 305 0.94 53.18 19.96
CA LEU A 305 1.57 54.03 18.95
C LEU A 305 0.88 55.40 18.97
N ASP A 306 1.67 56.46 18.83
CA ASP A 306 1.15 57.82 18.71
C ASP A 306 0.28 57.94 17.45
N ILE A 307 -0.73 58.83 17.50
CA ILE A 307 -1.74 59.01 16.45
C ILE A 307 -1.07 59.33 15.10
N GLU A 308 0.03 60.07 15.11
CA GLU A 308 0.79 60.46 13.93
C GLU A 308 1.43 59.24 13.24
N THR A 309 2.04 58.33 14.02
CA THR A 309 2.63 57.07 13.51
C THR A 309 1.55 56.14 12.95
N ARG A 310 0.37 56.13 13.56
CA ARG A 310 -0.77 55.32 13.10
C ARG A 310 -1.33 55.81 11.76
N MET A 311 -1.39 57.13 11.58
CA MET A 311 -1.82 57.75 10.32
C MET A 311 -0.80 57.53 9.21
N ASP A 312 0.50 57.60 9.51
CA ASP A 312 1.58 57.28 8.56
C ASP A 312 1.53 55.82 8.08
N LEU A 313 1.40 54.85 9.00
CA LEU A 313 1.26 53.43 8.65
C LEU A 313 0.02 53.16 7.76
N SER A 314 -1.10 53.80 8.06
CA SER A 314 -2.32 53.69 7.25
C SER A 314 -2.17 54.30 5.85
N HIS A 315 -1.29 55.30 5.69
CA HIS A 315 -0.99 55.92 4.40
C HIS A 315 -0.18 55.00 3.49
N TYR A 316 0.73 54.19 4.06
CA TYR A 316 1.55 53.23 3.31
C TYR A 316 0.82 51.93 2.94
N GLN A 317 -0.27 51.57 3.62
CA GLN A 317 -1.09 50.37 3.32
C GLN A 317 -1.92 50.48 2.03
N SER A 318 -1.83 51.59 1.29
CA SER A 318 -2.69 51.85 0.13
C SER A 318 -2.14 51.38 -1.23
N TYR A 319 -0.97 50.73 -1.27
CA TYR A 319 -0.41 50.18 -2.52
C TYR A 319 0.31 48.85 -2.30
N ASP A 320 -0.44 47.75 -2.31
CA ASP A 320 0.07 46.48 -2.83
C ASP A 320 -0.76 46.09 -4.06
N PRO A 321 -0.16 45.99 -5.26
CA PRO A 321 -0.88 45.62 -6.46
C PRO A 321 -1.13 44.12 -6.46
N SER A 322 -2.41 43.76 -6.40
CA SER A 322 -3.01 42.44 -6.64
C SER A 322 -2.93 41.41 -5.48
N PRO A 323 -4.02 40.68 -5.20
CA PRO A 323 -3.89 39.41 -4.52
C PRO A 323 -3.14 38.48 -5.49
N SER A 324 -1.85 38.25 -5.27
CA SER A 324 -1.20 37.07 -5.83
C SER A 324 -2.04 35.85 -5.41
N ALA A 325 -2.24 34.90 -6.32
CA ALA A 325 -2.86 33.64 -5.96
C ALA A 325 -2.16 33.10 -4.69
N PRO A 326 -2.88 32.50 -3.72
CA PRO A 326 -2.24 31.96 -2.54
C PRO A 326 -1.12 31.03 -2.99
N ASP A 327 0.12 31.37 -2.65
CA ASP A 327 1.28 30.58 -3.02
C ASP A 327 1.02 29.13 -2.58
N LEU A 328 1.20 28.18 -3.52
CA LEU A 328 0.88 26.79 -3.26
C LEU A 328 1.83 26.23 -2.20
N PRO A 329 1.34 25.36 -1.29
CA PRO A 329 2.22 24.74 -0.31
C PRO A 329 3.30 23.92 -1.01
N VAL A 330 4.55 24.13 -0.62
CA VAL A 330 5.70 23.43 -1.20
C VAL A 330 6.06 22.24 -0.32
N LEU A 331 6.15 21.07 -0.93
CA LEU A 331 6.61 19.87 -0.25
C LEU A 331 8.13 19.94 -0.08
N ALA A 332 8.60 19.89 1.17
CA ALA A 332 10.01 19.94 1.53
C ALA A 332 10.43 18.69 2.30
N ARG A 333 11.69 18.27 2.13
CA ARG A 333 12.23 17.08 2.81
C ARG A 333 12.45 17.40 4.29
N CYS A 334 11.99 16.53 5.17
CA CYS A 334 12.16 16.66 6.62
C CYS A 334 12.72 15.38 7.24
N ARG A 335 13.14 15.47 8.51
CA ARG A 335 13.51 14.29 9.30
C ARG A 335 12.26 13.47 9.63
N ALA A 336 12.36 12.16 9.40
CA ALA A 336 11.36 11.21 9.85
C ALA A 336 11.78 10.59 11.19
N TYR A 337 10.79 10.41 12.05
CA TYR A 337 10.89 9.89 13.40
C TYR A 337 10.11 8.58 13.54
N ALA A 338 10.59 7.69 14.39
CA ALA A 338 9.93 6.42 14.65
C ALA A 338 8.58 6.62 15.36
N ARG A 339 7.63 5.72 15.11
CA ARG A 339 6.33 5.65 15.81
C ARG A 339 6.12 4.26 16.36
N ILE A 340 5.48 4.21 17.52
CA ILE A 340 5.22 2.97 18.24
C ILE A 340 3.87 2.40 17.78
N TYR A 341 3.93 1.44 16.87
CA TYR A 341 2.75 0.66 16.44
C TYR A 341 2.94 -0.85 16.70
N PRO A 342 1.91 -1.58 17.16
CA PRO A 342 0.68 -1.06 17.75
C PRO A 342 0.93 -0.20 19.01
N PRO A 343 0.00 0.73 19.34
CA PRO A 343 0.09 1.53 20.55
C PRO A 343 0.09 0.66 21.82
N ALA A 344 0.76 1.15 22.86
CA ALA A 344 0.77 0.46 24.15
C ALA A 344 -0.65 0.33 24.73
N GLY A 345 -1.00 -0.86 25.23
CA GLY A 345 -2.33 -1.13 25.80
C GLY A 345 -3.42 -1.40 24.77
N SER A 346 -3.09 -1.41 23.46
CA SER A 346 -4.02 -1.87 22.44
C SER A 346 -4.09 -3.41 22.41
N ASN A 347 -5.27 -3.95 22.06
CA ASN A 347 -5.49 -5.38 21.88
C ASN A 347 -5.15 -5.85 20.45
N LEU A 348 -4.40 -5.03 19.69
CA LEU A 348 -4.00 -5.32 18.32
C LEU A 348 -2.83 -6.31 18.32
N SER A 349 -2.98 -7.39 17.57
CA SER A 349 -1.95 -8.41 17.37
C SER A 349 -1.72 -8.57 15.88
N LEU A 350 -0.58 -8.07 15.39
CA LEU A 350 -0.26 -8.06 13.97
C LEU A 350 -0.37 -9.47 13.33
N PRO A 351 -0.92 -9.56 12.11
CA PRO A 351 -1.03 -10.81 11.37
C PRO A 351 0.34 -11.32 10.92
N GLU A 352 0.35 -12.49 10.27
CA GLU A 352 1.51 -12.95 9.50
C GLU A 352 1.53 -12.27 8.12
N TRP A 353 2.72 -11.97 7.62
CA TRP A 353 2.91 -11.14 6.44
C TRP A 353 3.75 -11.84 5.38
N ARG A 354 3.28 -11.76 4.13
CA ARG A 354 4.07 -11.96 2.92
C ARG A 354 4.04 -10.68 2.12
N ILE A 355 5.18 -10.03 1.99
CA ILE A 355 5.32 -8.84 1.16
C ILE A 355 6.11 -9.27 -0.06
N SER A 356 5.61 -8.99 -1.25
CA SER A 356 6.32 -9.22 -2.49
C SER A 356 6.53 -7.94 -3.26
N ALA A 357 7.66 -7.86 -3.97
CA ALA A 357 7.95 -6.76 -4.89
C ALA A 357 8.84 -7.24 -6.04
N GLY A 358 8.75 -6.56 -7.18
CA GLY A 358 9.67 -6.78 -8.28
C GLY A 358 11.07 -6.25 -7.98
N SER A 359 12.11 -6.95 -8.41
CA SER A 359 13.50 -6.48 -8.31
C SER A 359 13.77 -5.22 -9.15
N GLN A 360 12.93 -4.98 -10.16
CA GLN A 360 12.94 -3.81 -11.03
C GLN A 360 11.72 -2.89 -10.78
N SER A 361 11.02 -3.06 -9.65
CA SER A 361 9.89 -2.20 -9.31
C SER A 361 10.39 -0.93 -8.62
N PRO A 362 9.87 0.27 -8.97
CA PRO A 362 10.17 1.50 -8.23
C PRO A 362 9.70 1.44 -6.76
N LEU A 363 8.76 0.54 -6.44
CA LEU A 363 8.18 0.38 -5.10
C LEU A 363 8.94 -0.60 -4.19
N LEU A 364 10.03 -1.21 -4.66
CA LEU A 364 10.81 -2.18 -3.89
C LEU A 364 11.38 -1.59 -2.57
N ASP A 365 11.85 -0.35 -2.61
CA ASP A 365 12.36 0.34 -1.41
C ASP A 365 11.27 0.47 -0.35
N GLN A 366 10.06 0.92 -0.72
CA GLN A 366 8.95 1.05 0.22
C GLN A 366 8.47 -0.30 0.76
N ALA A 367 8.45 -1.35 -0.06
CA ALA A 367 8.11 -2.70 0.37
C ALA A 367 9.15 -3.27 1.37
N SER A 368 10.44 -3.01 1.12
CA SER A 368 11.53 -3.41 2.00
C SER A 368 11.50 -2.68 3.33
N ASP A 369 11.24 -1.37 3.30
CA ASP A 369 11.03 -0.55 4.49
C ASP A 369 9.82 -1.03 5.30
N LEU A 370 8.73 -1.40 4.64
CA LEU A 370 7.54 -1.90 5.30
C LEU A 370 7.84 -3.20 6.04
N ALA A 371 8.51 -4.14 5.37
CA ALA A 371 8.91 -5.41 5.99
C ALA A 371 9.81 -5.16 7.22
N LYS A 372 10.79 -4.26 7.10
CA LYS A 372 11.67 -3.85 8.21
C LYS A 372 10.86 -3.28 9.39
N MET A 373 9.90 -2.39 9.14
CA MET A 373 9.10 -1.76 10.19
C MET A 373 8.14 -2.75 10.87
N ILE A 374 7.49 -3.62 10.10
CA ILE A 374 6.61 -4.65 10.67
C ILE A 374 7.43 -5.66 11.49
N ARG A 375 8.61 -6.09 11.03
CA ARG A 375 9.51 -6.96 11.80
C ARG A 375 9.90 -6.35 13.14
N ARG A 376 10.35 -5.09 13.12
CA ARG A 376 10.65 -4.33 14.35
C ARG A 376 9.45 -4.28 15.29
N SER A 377 8.27 -4.01 14.75
CA SER A 377 7.02 -3.97 15.52
C SER A 377 6.67 -5.32 16.15
N VAL A 378 6.76 -6.42 15.39
CA VAL A 378 6.49 -7.79 15.86
C VAL A 378 7.47 -8.18 16.96
N ALA A 379 8.76 -7.92 16.77
CA ALA A 379 9.79 -8.21 17.75
C ALA A 379 9.54 -7.44 19.06
N ARG A 380 9.26 -6.14 18.96
CA ARG A 380 8.92 -5.25 20.08
C ARG A 380 7.67 -5.68 20.84
N HIS A 381 6.60 -5.93 20.11
CA HIS A 381 5.31 -6.30 20.70
C HIS A 381 5.41 -7.65 21.41
N THR A 382 6.12 -8.61 20.81
CA THR A 382 6.33 -9.94 21.40
C THR A 382 7.20 -9.85 22.66
N LEU A 383 8.30 -9.09 22.63
CA LEU A 383 9.14 -8.85 23.81
C LEU A 383 8.33 -8.22 24.93
N LYS A 384 7.55 -7.17 24.64
CA LYS A 384 6.72 -6.49 25.63
C LYS A 384 5.66 -7.41 26.23
N LYS A 385 5.01 -8.23 25.40
CA LYS A 385 3.99 -9.18 25.85
C LYS A 385 4.57 -10.28 26.74
N ARG A 386 5.77 -10.78 26.44
CA ARG A 386 6.43 -11.86 27.20
C ARG A 386 7.12 -11.36 28.47
N MET A 387 7.87 -10.26 28.38
CA MET A 387 8.79 -9.80 29.42
C MET A 387 8.38 -8.48 30.09
N GLY A 388 7.33 -7.81 29.62
CA GLY A 388 6.87 -6.52 30.17
C GLY A 388 7.78 -5.33 29.87
N ARG A 389 8.83 -5.50 29.05
CA ARG A 389 9.82 -4.46 28.71
C ARG A 389 9.95 -4.25 27.19
N ILE A 390 10.63 -3.17 26.80
CA ILE A 390 10.71 -2.72 25.39
C ILE A 390 12.14 -2.79 24.83
N ARG A 391 13.18 -2.67 25.67
CA ARG A 391 14.58 -2.71 25.22
C ARG A 391 15.16 -4.10 25.31
N TRP A 392 16.10 -4.42 24.42
CA TRP A 392 16.92 -5.64 24.47
C TRP A 392 17.75 -5.69 25.76
N GLN A 393 18.03 -6.90 26.27
CA GLN A 393 19.01 -7.10 27.36
C GLN A 393 20.36 -7.61 26.84
N ASP A 394 20.32 -8.46 25.82
CA ASP A 394 21.50 -9.10 25.24
C ASP A 394 21.37 -9.19 23.72
N THR A 395 22.50 -9.34 23.05
CA THR A 395 22.61 -9.58 21.61
C THR A 395 22.00 -10.93 21.22
N ALA A 396 22.11 -11.96 22.06
CA ALA A 396 21.46 -13.26 21.83
C ALA A 396 19.93 -13.16 21.89
N GLU A 397 19.40 -12.38 22.83
CA GLU A 397 17.96 -12.12 22.91
C GLU A 397 17.46 -11.35 21.69
N LYS A 398 18.19 -10.32 21.29
CA LYS A 398 17.88 -9.54 20.08
C LYS A 398 17.78 -10.47 18.87
N GLY A 399 18.77 -11.34 18.65
CA GLY A 399 18.76 -12.30 17.54
C GLY A 399 17.54 -13.22 17.58
N TYR A 400 17.19 -13.76 18.75
CA TYR A 400 16.00 -14.62 18.90
C TYR A 400 14.69 -13.93 18.46
N TYR A 401 14.47 -12.68 18.88
CA TYR A 401 13.24 -11.95 18.50
C TYR A 401 13.27 -11.43 17.07
N GLU A 402 14.45 -11.14 16.52
CA GLU A 402 14.62 -10.82 15.10
C GLU A 402 14.30 -12.04 14.22
N ASP A 403 14.80 -13.22 14.57
CA ASP A 403 14.49 -14.47 13.87
C ASP A 403 13.00 -14.79 13.95
N PHE A 404 12.39 -14.67 15.13
CA PHE A 404 10.94 -14.82 15.30
C PHE A 404 10.13 -13.83 14.44
N ALA A 405 10.60 -12.59 14.31
CA ALA A 405 9.95 -11.59 13.47
C ALA A 405 10.15 -11.87 11.97
N ASN A 406 11.31 -12.38 11.58
CA ASN A 406 11.62 -12.79 10.21
C ASN A 406 10.74 -13.98 9.78
N ASP A 407 10.47 -14.91 10.69
CA ASP A 407 9.57 -16.05 10.43
C ASP A 407 8.12 -15.60 10.16
N ARG A 408 7.64 -14.57 10.87
CA ARG A 408 6.27 -14.03 10.68
C ARG A 408 6.13 -13.04 9.52
N VAL A 409 7.22 -12.45 9.05
CA VAL A 409 7.21 -11.39 8.03
C VAL A 409 8.24 -11.71 6.96
N ALA A 410 7.79 -12.31 5.87
CA ALA A 410 8.62 -12.61 4.72
C ALA A 410 8.56 -11.49 3.68
N LEU A 411 9.72 -11.16 3.10
CA LEU A 411 9.85 -10.29 1.94
C LEU A 411 10.38 -11.13 0.79
N GLU A 412 9.61 -11.18 -0.30
CA GLU A 412 9.93 -11.95 -1.50
C GLU A 412 10.19 -11.00 -2.67
N THR A 413 11.28 -11.24 -3.38
CA THR A 413 11.66 -10.45 -4.55
C THR A 413 11.54 -11.29 -5.80
N PHE A 414 10.78 -10.81 -6.78
CA PHE A 414 10.60 -11.48 -8.07
C PHE A 414 11.31 -10.75 -9.20
N ALA A 415 11.60 -11.43 -10.30
CA ALA A 415 12.23 -10.79 -11.45
C ALA A 415 11.26 -9.81 -12.14
N GLY A 416 11.78 -8.69 -12.66
CA GLY A 416 10.97 -7.69 -13.35
C GLY A 416 10.19 -6.77 -12.39
N ALA A 417 9.07 -6.22 -12.87
CA ALA A 417 8.12 -5.46 -12.05
C ALA A 417 7.36 -6.36 -11.04
N GLY A 418 7.27 -7.67 -11.33
CA GLY A 418 6.69 -8.65 -10.42
C GLY A 418 5.20 -8.46 -10.13
N LEU A 419 4.44 -7.83 -11.03
CA LEU A 419 3.00 -7.59 -10.86
C LEU A 419 2.18 -8.84 -11.18
N TRP A 420 1.10 -9.08 -10.45
CA TRP A 420 0.12 -10.14 -10.69
C TRP A 420 -0.78 -9.80 -11.87
N ALA A 421 -1.21 -8.53 -11.94
CA ALA A 421 -2.13 -8.05 -12.96
C ALA A 421 -1.45 -7.64 -14.28
N ASP A 422 -0.11 -7.68 -14.39
CA ASP A 422 0.58 -7.55 -15.69
C ASP A 422 1.07 -8.92 -16.17
N GLN A 423 0.13 -9.75 -16.62
CA GLN A 423 0.43 -11.14 -17.01
C GLN A 423 1.25 -11.23 -18.29
N THR A 424 1.24 -10.17 -19.10
CA THR A 424 1.98 -10.12 -20.36
C THR A 424 3.49 -10.02 -20.13
N ASN A 425 3.89 -9.19 -19.17
CA ASN A 425 5.31 -8.98 -18.86
C ASN A 425 5.80 -9.93 -17.76
N ASN A 426 4.96 -10.30 -16.79
CA ASN A 426 5.35 -11.21 -15.71
C ASN A 426 4.92 -12.66 -15.98
N LYS A 427 5.78 -13.47 -16.61
CA LYS A 427 5.49 -14.91 -16.83
C LYS A 427 5.42 -15.76 -15.56
N GLN A 428 5.87 -15.23 -14.42
CA GLN A 428 5.90 -15.94 -13.13
C GLN A 428 4.67 -15.62 -12.26
N TRP A 429 3.73 -14.79 -12.74
CA TRP A 429 2.56 -14.36 -11.97
C TRP A 429 1.76 -15.54 -11.39
N GLU A 430 1.58 -16.62 -12.16
CA GLU A 430 0.79 -17.78 -11.74
C GLU A 430 1.45 -18.49 -10.56
N ALA A 431 2.75 -18.78 -10.66
CA ALA A 431 3.51 -19.40 -9.58
C ALA A 431 3.54 -18.54 -8.30
N GLN A 432 3.59 -17.21 -8.44
CA GLN A 432 3.54 -16.27 -7.31
C GLN A 432 2.19 -16.34 -6.59
N VAL A 433 1.09 -16.30 -7.34
CA VAL A 433 -0.27 -16.39 -6.78
C VAL A 433 -0.53 -17.78 -6.20
N GLU A 434 -0.02 -18.85 -6.81
CA GLU A 434 -0.10 -20.21 -6.28
C GLU A 434 0.63 -20.36 -4.95
N GLN A 435 1.88 -19.88 -4.86
CA GLN A 435 2.67 -19.89 -3.64
C GLN A 435 1.98 -19.10 -2.53
N MET A 436 1.44 -17.92 -2.85
CA MET A 436 0.66 -17.11 -1.93
C MET A 436 -0.59 -17.84 -1.44
N GLY A 437 -1.35 -18.46 -2.35
CA GLY A 437 -2.56 -19.19 -1.98
C GLY A 437 -2.28 -20.42 -1.11
N GLN A 438 -1.21 -21.15 -1.39
CA GLN A 438 -0.73 -22.24 -0.53
C GLN A 438 -0.32 -21.74 0.86
N TRP A 439 0.41 -20.63 0.94
CA TRP A 439 0.77 -20.02 2.22
C TRP A 439 -0.46 -19.57 3.01
N MET A 440 -1.42 -18.90 2.36
CA MET A 440 -2.69 -18.51 2.98
C MET A 440 -3.45 -19.72 3.52
N LYS A 441 -3.45 -20.85 2.79
CA LYS A 441 -4.07 -22.09 3.24
C LYS A 441 -3.45 -22.61 4.53
N GLU A 442 -2.13 -22.53 4.66
CA GLU A 442 -1.40 -23.01 5.84
C GLU A 442 -1.61 -22.10 7.06
N VAL A 443 -1.51 -20.78 6.88
CA VAL A 443 -1.64 -19.81 7.97
C VAL A 443 -3.08 -19.70 8.48
N LEU A 444 -4.08 -19.85 7.61
CA LEU A 444 -5.49 -19.76 7.98
C LEU A 444 -6.09 -21.12 8.40
N LYS A 445 -5.26 -22.15 8.64
CA LYS A 445 -5.73 -23.41 9.21
C LYS A 445 -6.31 -23.16 10.61
N PRO A 446 -7.40 -23.84 10.98
CA PRO A 446 -7.87 -23.79 12.36
C PRO A 446 -6.80 -24.32 13.31
N GLU A 447 -6.50 -23.55 14.36
CA GLU A 447 -5.56 -23.94 15.43
C GLU A 447 -6.03 -25.17 16.24
N PHE A 448 -7.25 -25.67 16.00
CA PHE A 448 -7.81 -26.85 16.64
C PHE A 448 -8.47 -27.79 15.61
N THR A 449 -7.89 -28.98 15.46
CA THR A 449 -8.59 -30.21 15.02
C THR A 449 -8.42 -31.25 16.11
#